data_AF-A0A5C6YRI7-F1
#
_entry.id   AF-A0A5C6YRI7-F1
#
_cell.length_a   1.000
_cell.length_b   1.000
_cell.length_c   1.000
_cell.angle_alpha   90.00
_cell.angle_beta   90.00
_cell.angle_gamma   90.00
#
_symmetry.space_group_name_H-M   'P 1'
#
loop_
_entity.id
_entity.type
_entity.pdbx_description
1 polymer ?
#
loop_
_entity_poly.entity_id
_entity_poly.type
_entity_poly.pdbx_seq_one_letter_code
_entity_poly.pdbx_strand_id
1 'polypeptide(L)'
;MENRKSLAYLRAKKKVETLKGFYSHLVVYILVNAAIILVTANVFNDKAIDFADWGHYGTAFFWGFGIVSHAIYVFYIMNIENNIFKRWEEKKIKQFLEEDNL
;
A
#
# COMPACT_ATOMS: atom_id res chain seq x y z
N MET A 1 12.00 4.83 -29.68
CA MET A 1 12.45 4.18 -28.41
C MET A 1 12.23 5.06 -27.18
N GLU A 2 12.37 6.39 -27.29
CA GLU A 2 12.26 7.35 -26.18
C GLU A 2 10.87 7.39 -25.50
N ASN A 3 9.79 7.34 -26.28
CA ASN A 3 8.41 7.31 -25.77
C ASN A 3 8.03 6.05 -24.96
N ARG A 4 8.71 4.92 -25.17
CA ARG A 4 8.47 3.70 -24.36
C ARG A 4 9.12 3.80 -22.99
N LYS A 5 10.30 4.43 -22.91
CA LYS A 5 11.00 4.68 -21.63
C LYS A 5 10.22 5.66 -20.75
N SER A 6 9.60 6.71 -21.34
CA SER A 6 8.78 7.66 -20.60
C SER A 6 7.52 7.02 -20.00
N LEU A 7 6.81 6.17 -20.75
CA LEU A 7 5.62 5.47 -20.26
C LEU A 7 5.94 4.46 -19.15
N ALA A 8 7.01 3.68 -19.29
CA ALA A 8 7.47 2.76 -18.26
C ALA A 8 7.86 3.52 -16.98
N TYR A 9 8.57 4.65 -17.13
CA TYR A 9 8.92 5.53 -16.02
C TYR A 9 7.69 6.12 -15.32
N LEU A 10 6.71 6.62 -16.07
CA LEU A 10 5.48 7.18 -15.50
C LEU A 10 4.69 6.14 -14.69
N ARG A 11 4.63 4.88 -15.13
CA ARG A 11 3.98 3.80 -14.36
C ARG A 11 4.76 3.44 -13.11
N ALA A 12 6.08 3.33 -13.20
CA ALA A 12 6.92 3.08 -12.03
C ALA A 12 6.78 4.21 -11.00
N LYS A 13 6.78 5.47 -11.46
CA LYS A 13 6.58 6.66 -10.62
C LYS A 13 5.22 6.63 -9.91
N LYS A 14 4.13 6.39 -10.66
CA LYS A 14 2.77 6.30 -10.09
C LYS A 14 2.67 5.19 -9.04
N LYS A 15 3.29 4.03 -9.27
CA LYS A 15 3.35 2.95 -8.27
C LYS A 15 4.07 3.39 -6.99
N VAL A 16 5.24 4.02 -7.13
CA VAL A 16 6.02 4.50 -5.98
C VAL A 16 5.25 5.56 -5.19
N GLU A 17 4.59 6.51 -5.87
CA GLU A 17 3.76 7.53 -5.21
C GLU A 17 2.60 6.91 -4.43
N THR A 18 1.90 5.93 -5.01
CA THR A 18 0.82 5.21 -4.34
C THR A 18 1.32 4.41 -3.12
N LEU A 19 2.45 3.69 -3.25
CA LEU A 19 3.09 3.01 -2.12
C LEU A 19 3.45 4.00 -1.01
N LYS A 20 4.08 5.13 -1.38
CA LYS A 20 4.55 6.13 -0.42
C LYS A 20 3.39 6.71 0.38
N GLY A 21 2.25 6.96 -0.27
CA GLY A 21 1.01 7.37 0.39
C GLY A 21 0.51 6.34 1.40
N PHE A 22 0.46 5.07 1.01
CA PHE A 22 0.06 3.96 1.89
C PHE A 22 0.99 3.80 3.09
N TYR A 23 2.31 3.75 2.86
CA TYR A 23 3.29 3.61 3.94
C TYR A 23 3.27 4.79 4.91
N SER A 24 3.05 6.02 4.42
CA SER A 24 2.89 7.18 5.30
C SER A 24 1.69 7.00 6.24
N HIS A 25 0.54 6.56 5.72
CA HIS A 25 -0.64 6.32 6.55
C HIS A 25 -0.42 5.17 7.52
N LEU A 26 0.23 4.09 7.08
CA LEU A 26 0.54 2.93 7.92
C LEU A 26 1.49 3.30 9.06
N VAL A 27 2.54 4.08 8.80
CA VAL A 27 3.49 4.54 9.82
C VAL A 27 2.80 5.42 10.84
N VAL A 28 1.99 6.40 10.40
CA VAL A 28 1.22 7.25 11.31
C VAL A 28 0.25 6.41 12.15
N TYR A 29 -0.44 5.45 11.54
CA TYR A 29 -1.33 4.54 12.24
C TYR A 29 -0.58 3.75 13.33
N ILE A 30 0.58 3.17 13.03
CA ILE A 30 1.37 2.41 14.01
C ILE A 30 1.83 3.32 15.16
N LEU A 31 2.42 4.47 14.84
CA LEU A 31 2.97 5.39 15.85
C LEU A 31 1.88 5.93 16.78
N VAL A 32 0.76 6.38 16.22
CA VAL A 32 -0.35 6.95 17.01
C VAL A 32 -1.00 5.88 17.88
N ASN A 33 -1.31 4.70 17.34
CA ASN A 33 -1.93 3.64 18.13
C ASN A 33 -0.99 3.09 19.20
N ALA A 34 0.31 2.96 18.91
CA ALA A 34 1.30 2.60 19.92
C ALA A 34 1.33 3.63 21.05
N ALA A 35 1.35 4.93 20.75
CA ALA A 35 1.30 5.98 21.75
C ALA A 35 0.02 5.92 22.60
N ILE A 36 -1.15 5.73 21.97
CA ILE A 36 -2.45 5.60 22.67
C ILE A 36 -2.42 4.39 23.62
N ILE A 37 -1.98 3.23 23.15
CA ILE A 37 -1.91 2.01 23.97
C ILE A 37 -0.97 2.21 25.15
N LEU A 38 0.24 2.77 24.93
CA LEU A 38 1.21 3.00 26.01
C LEU A 38 0.69 3.98 27.07
N VAL A 39 0.01 5.05 26.66
CA VAL A 39 -0.59 6.03 27.57
C VAL A 39 -1.75 5.41 28.35
N THR A 40 -2.65 4.70 27.67
CA THR A 40 -3.84 4.12 28.31
C THR A 40 -3.51 2.93 29.19
N ALA A 41 -2.45 2.17 28.87
CA ALA A 41 -1.92 1.09 29.69
C ALA A 41 -1.09 1.54 30.90
N ASN A 42 -1.08 2.84 31.22
CA ASN A 42 -0.36 3.43 32.34
C ASN A 42 1.17 3.23 32.33
N VAL A 43 1.79 3.01 31.17
CA VAL A 43 3.25 2.73 31.06
C VAL A 43 4.11 3.87 31.60
N PHE A 44 3.63 5.10 31.53
CA PHE A 44 4.34 6.30 31.96
C PHE A 44 3.87 6.87 33.31
N ASN A 45 3.02 6.14 34.04
CA ASN A 45 2.45 6.58 35.32
C ASN A 45 2.93 5.67 36.46
N ASP A 46 2.86 6.13 37.71
CA ASP A 46 3.18 5.32 38.91
C ASP A 46 2.13 4.23 39.23
N LYS A 47 1.18 4.00 38.33
CA LYS A 47 0.15 2.97 38.46
C LYS A 47 0.65 1.65 37.88
N ALA A 48 0.01 0.54 38.26
CA ALA A 48 0.27 -0.75 37.63
C ALA A 48 0.01 -0.67 36.12
N ILE A 49 0.95 -1.21 35.34
CA ILE A 49 0.80 -1.35 33.90
C ILE A 49 -0.29 -2.36 33.62
N ASP A 50 -1.27 -1.97 32.80
CA ASP A 50 -2.38 -2.84 32.41
C ASP A 50 -2.54 -2.83 30.89
N PHE A 51 -2.20 -3.94 30.26
CA PHE A 51 -2.43 -4.16 28.83
C PHE A 51 -3.62 -5.09 28.57
N ALA A 52 -4.29 -5.58 29.62
CA ALA A 52 -5.33 -6.60 29.51
C ALA A 52 -6.69 -6.00 29.15
N ASP A 53 -6.90 -4.71 29.41
CA ASP A 53 -8.14 -4.04 29.02
C ASP A 53 -8.22 -3.91 27.49
N TRP A 54 -9.28 -4.51 26.95
CA TRP A 54 -9.60 -4.48 25.52
C TRP A 54 -9.88 -3.05 25.02
N GLY A 55 -10.28 -2.14 25.90
CA GLY A 55 -10.53 -0.74 25.60
C GLY A 55 -9.31 -0.03 24.98
N HIS A 56 -8.09 -0.44 25.35
CA HIS A 56 -6.84 0.13 24.81
C HIS A 56 -6.67 -0.11 23.31
N TYR A 57 -7.22 -1.21 22.80
CA TYR A 57 -7.06 -1.64 21.40
C TYR A 57 -8.26 -1.25 20.52
N GLY A 58 -9.33 -0.71 21.10
CA GLY A 58 -10.54 -0.36 20.35
C GLY A 58 -10.26 0.60 19.20
N THR A 59 -9.51 1.68 19.45
CA THR A 59 -9.14 2.65 18.41
C THR A 59 -8.34 2.02 17.28
N ALA A 60 -7.35 1.19 17.61
CA ALA A 60 -6.56 0.46 16.62
C ALA A 60 -7.44 -0.49 15.80
N PHE A 61 -8.35 -1.22 16.43
CA PHE A 61 -9.22 -2.16 15.75
C PHE A 61 -10.12 -1.48 14.69
N PHE A 62 -10.81 -0.40 15.05
CA PHE A 62 -11.70 0.31 14.12
C PHE A 62 -10.91 1.04 13.03
N TRP A 63 -9.79 1.68 13.35
CA TRP A 63 -8.94 2.33 12.35
C TRP A 63 -8.22 1.32 11.44
N GLY A 64 -7.94 0.11 11.95
CA GLY A 64 -7.34 -0.98 11.21
C GLY A 64 -8.14 -1.36 9.96
N PHE A 65 -9.48 -1.29 10.02
CA PHE A 65 -10.33 -1.49 8.84
C PHE A 65 -10.04 -0.50 7.71
N GLY A 66 -9.73 0.76 8.04
CA GLY A 66 -9.36 1.78 7.06
C GLY A 66 -8.02 1.46 6.37
N ILE A 67 -7.03 1.01 7.15
CA ILE A 67 -5.73 0.58 6.63
C ILE A 67 -5.87 -0.65 5.74
N VAL A 68 -6.63 -1.66 6.16
CA VAL A 68 -6.87 -2.88 5.37
C VAL A 68 -7.56 -2.54 4.05
N SER A 69 -8.57 -1.66 4.08
CA SER A 69 -9.26 -1.21 2.87
C SER A 69 -8.32 -0.48 1.92
N HIS A 70 -7.44 0.39 2.45
CA HIS A 70 -6.45 1.10 1.64
C HIS A 70 -5.39 0.14 1.08
N ALA A 71 -4.96 -0.86 1.85
CA ALA A 71 -4.05 -1.91 1.39
C ALA A 71 -4.67 -2.67 0.22
N ILE A 72 -5.92 -3.13 0.35
CA ILE A 72 -6.64 -3.83 -0.72
C ILE A 72 -6.70 -2.96 -1.97
N TYR A 73 -7.05 -1.69 -1.86
CA TYR A 73 -7.08 -0.77 -3.00
C TYR A 73 -5.71 -0.64 -3.70
N VAL A 74 -4.64 -0.45 -2.94
CA VAL A 74 -3.28 -0.27 -3.46
C VAL A 74 -2.78 -1.56 -4.15
N PHE A 75 -2.99 -2.72 -3.52
CA PHE A 75 -2.62 -4.01 -4.11
C PHE A 75 -3.48 -4.36 -5.33
N TYR A 76 -4.78 -4.06 -5.30
CA TYR A 76 -5.69 -4.27 -6.42
C TYR A 76 -5.29 -3.44 -7.63
N ILE A 77 -5.04 -2.13 -7.44
CA ILE A 77 -4.54 -1.25 -8.50
C ILE A 77 -3.22 -1.77 -9.07
N MET A 78 -2.27 -2.13 -8.20
CA MET A 78 -0.98 -2.64 -8.66
C MET A 78 -1.09 -3.94 -9.47
N ASN A 79 -1.96 -4.86 -9.03
CA ASN A 79 -2.08 -6.16 -9.66
C ASN A 79 -2.82 -6.08 -11.01
N ILE A 80 -3.89 -5.28 -11.09
CA ILE A 80 -4.66 -5.11 -12.32
C ILE A 80 -3.91 -4.31 -13.37
N GLU A 81 -3.27 -3.19 -12.99
CA GLU A 81 -2.46 -2.44 -13.94
C GLU A 81 -1.30 -3.30 -14.48
N ASN A 82 -0.71 -4.18 -13.67
CA ASN A 82 0.33 -5.09 -14.17
C ASN A 82 -0.22 -6.11 -15.16
N ASN A 83 -1.34 -6.77 -14.85
CA ASN A 83 -1.80 -7.92 -15.63
C ASN A 83 -2.42 -7.52 -16.98
N ILE A 84 -3.18 -6.42 -17.00
CA ILE A 84 -3.76 -5.88 -18.24
C ILE A 84 -2.67 -5.32 -19.14
N PHE A 85 -1.71 -4.57 -18.56
CA PHE A 85 -0.65 -3.97 -19.34
C PHE A 85 0.31 -5.02 -19.91
N LYS A 86 0.70 -6.03 -19.12
CA LYS A 86 1.55 -7.14 -19.62
C LYS A 86 0.91 -7.89 -20.79
N ARG A 87 -0.38 -8.25 -20.67
CA ARG A 87 -1.10 -8.93 -21.75
C ARG A 87 -1.19 -8.07 -23.01
N TRP A 88 -1.43 -6.77 -22.85
CA TRP A 88 -1.46 -5.85 -23.99
C TRP A 88 -0.08 -5.74 -24.66
N GLU A 89 0.98 -5.65 -23.86
CA GLU A 89 2.36 -5.53 -24.32
C GLU A 89 2.82 -6.81 -25.04
N GLU A 90 2.54 -7.99 -24.48
CA GLU A 90 2.77 -9.29 -25.12
C GLU A 90 2.02 -9.41 -26.46
N LYS A 91 0.75 -8.99 -26.50
CA LYS A 91 -0.05 -9.03 -27.73
C LYS A 91 0.54 -8.11 -28.82
N LYS A 92 1.07 -6.95 -28.42
CA LYS A 92 1.72 -6.02 -29.35
C LYS A 92 3.09 -6.52 -29.82
N ILE A 93 3.88 -7.13 -28.94
CA ILE A 93 5.16 -7.76 -29.32
C ILE A 93 4.93 -8.89 -30.33
N LYS A 94 3.90 -9.71 -30.15
CA LYS A 94 3.51 -10.73 -31.12
C LYS A 94 3.19 -10.14 -32.49
N GLN A 95 2.41 -9.07 -32.55
CA GLN A 95 2.08 -8.39 -33.81
C GLN A 95 3.34 -7.90 -34.55
N PHE A 96 4.28 -7.28 -33.84
CA PHE A 96 5.52 -6.82 -34.47
C PHE A 96 6.42 -7.98 -34.95
N LEU A 97 6.48 -9.09 -34.23
CA LEU A 97 7.23 -10.28 -34.66
C LEU A 97 6.60 -10.97 -35.87
N GLU A 98 5.27 -10.91 -36.02
CA GLU A 98 4.55 -11.42 -37.20
C GLU A 98 4.71 -10.47 -38.39
N GLU A 99 4.75 -9.14 -38.16
CA GLU A 99 4.99 -8.14 -39.20
C GLU A 99 6.45 -8.12 -39.71
N ASP A 100 7.45 -8.38 -38.85
CA ASP A 100 8.87 -8.45 -39.24
C ASP A 100 9.29 -9.78 -39.90
N ASN A 101 8.47 -10.84 -39.78
CA ASN A 101 8.71 -12.14 -40.43
C ASN A 101 7.94 -12.31 -41.76
N LEU A 102 7.38 -11.21 -42.29
CA LEU A 102 6.81 -11.09 -43.64
C LEU A 102 7.69 -10.17 -44.50
#